data_AF-A0A926IS94-F1
#
_entry.id   AF-A0A926IS94-F1
#
_cell.length_a   1.000
_cell.length_b   1.000
_cell.length_c   1.000
_cell.angle_alpha   90.00
_cell.angle_beta   90.00
_cell.angle_gamma   90.00
#
_symmetry.space_group_name_H-M   'P 1'
#
loop_
_entity.id
_entity.type
_entity.pdbx_description
1 polymer ?
#
loop_
_entity_poly.entity_id
_entity_poly.type
_entity_poly.pdbx_seq_one_letter_code
_entity_poly.pdbx_strand_id
1 'polypeptide(L)' 'MGVGRIAVVGGGLAGLSCAHALARRGADVVLLEA' A
#
# COMPACT_ATOMS: atom_id res chain seq x y z
N MET A 1 5.75 -9.06 -17.19
CA MET A 1 4.66 -8.21 -16.66
C MET A 1 5.09 -7.70 -15.29
N GLY A 2 5.75 -6.54 -15.23
CA GLY A 2 6.17 -5.96 -13.95
C GLY A 2 4.94 -5.47 -13.17
N VAL A 3 4.92 -5.69 -11.86
CA VAL A 3 3.85 -5.18 -10.99
C VAL A 3 3.93 -3.66 -10.99
N GLY A 4 2.87 -3.00 -11.44
CA GLY A 4 2.78 -1.54 -11.39
C GLY A 4 2.71 -1.01 -9.96
N ARG A 5 2.90 0.30 -9.77
CA ARG A 5 2.75 0.96 -8.47
C ARG A 5 1.33 0.74 -7.91
N ILE A 6 1.25 0.46 -6.61
CA ILE A 6 -0.01 0.16 -5.91
C ILE A 6 -0.42 1.38 -5.07
N ALA A 7 -1.68 1.80 -5.17
CA ALA A 7 -2.25 2.80 -4.29
C ALA A 7 -3.12 2.14 -3.22
N VAL A 8 -2.93 2.52 -1.95
CA VAL A 8 -3.78 2.15 -0.82
C VAL A 8 -4.51 3.40 -0.35
N VAL A 9 -5.85 3.37 -0.35
CA VAL A 9 -6.69 4.51 0.04
C VAL A 9 -7.32 4.25 1.40
N GLY A 10 -7.15 5.19 2.33
CA GLY A 10 -7.53 5.10 3.73
C GLY A 10 -6.34 4.73 4.62
N GLY A 11 -6.13 5.53 5.67
CA GLY A 11 -5.08 5.46 6.69
C GLY A 11 -5.55 4.88 8.03
N GLY A 12 -6.74 4.27 8.07
CA GLY A 12 -7.17 3.44 9.20
C GLY A 12 -6.29 2.18 9.36
N LEU A 13 -6.50 1.44 10.46
CA LEU A 13 -5.69 0.25 10.80
C LEU A 13 -5.60 -0.77 9.66
N ALA A 14 -6.70 -0.98 8.94
CA ALA A 14 -6.74 -1.89 7.79
C ALA A 14 -5.87 -1.38 6.62
N GLY A 15 -5.94 -0.10 6.31
CA GLY A 15 -5.16 0.52 5.23
C GLY A 15 -3.66 0.53 5.53
N LEU A 16 -3.29 0.92 6.75
CA LEU A 16 -1.89 0.86 7.21
C LEU A 16 -1.34 -0.57 7.23
N SER A 17 -2.13 -1.55 7.72
CA SER A 17 -1.70 -2.96 7.74
C SER A 17 -1.52 -3.51 6.31
N CYS A 18 -2.40 -3.14 5.39
CA CYS A 18 -2.30 -3.52 3.98
C CYS A 18 -1.04 -2.92 3.33
N ALA A 19 -0.84 -1.59 3.45
CA ALA A 19 0.32 -0.91 2.91
C ALA A 19 1.63 -1.46 3.49
N HIS A 20 1.66 -1.74 4.79
CA HIS A 20 2.79 -2.34 5.47
C HIS A 20 3.12 -3.74 4.93
N ALA A 21 2.11 -4.60 4.77
CA ALA A 21 2.29 -5.96 4.24
C ALA A 21 2.79 -5.94 2.79
N LEU A 22 2.29 -5.03 1.96
CA LEU A 22 2.72 -4.85 0.57
C LEU A 22 4.16 -4.33 0.49
N ALA A 23 4.50 -3.31 1.28
CA ALA A 23 5.86 -2.77 1.34
C ALA A 23 6.89 -3.82 1.78
N ARG A 24 6.55 -4.66 2.78
CA ARG A 24 7.39 -5.78 3.22
C ARG A 24 7.65 -6.84 2.15
N ARG A 25 6.80 -6.90 1.11
CA ARG A 25 6.95 -7.81 -0.03
C ARG A 25 7.69 -7.16 -1.21
N GLY A 26 8.20 -5.94 -1.03
CA GLY A 26 8.94 -5.19 -2.06
C GLY A 26 8.07 -4.51 -3.11
N ALA A 27 6.77 -4.33 -2.85
CA ALA A 27 5.91 -3.56 -3.73
C ALA A 27 6.20 -2.05 -3.60
N ASP A 28 6.13 -1.33 -4.72
CA ASP A 28 6.08 0.14 -4.74
C ASP A 28 4.65 0.57 -4.39
N VAL A 29 4.46 1.08 -3.17
CA VAL A 29 3.14 1.41 -2.60
C VAL A 29 3.07 2.89 -2.24
N VAL A 30 1.96 3.54 -2.57
CA VAL A 30 1.59 4.87 -2.07
C VAL A 30 0.34 4.77 -1.20
N LEU A 31 0.37 5.35 0.00
CA LEU A 31 -0.79 5.48 0.88
C LEU A 31 -1.42 6.86 0.70
N LEU A 32 -2.74 6.90 0.50
CA LEU A 32 -3.54 8.11 0.35
C LEU A 32 -4.57 8.15 1.47
N GLU A 33 -4.71 9.30 2.13
CA GLU A 33 -5.72 9.60 3.15
C GLU A 33 -6.26 11.01 2.88
N ALA A 34 -7.48 11.30 3.35
CA ALA A 34 -8.17 12.59 3.20
C ALA A 34 -7.47 13.76 3.91
#